data_AF-A0A259K0U7-F1
#
_entry.id   AF-A0A259K0U7-F1
#
_cell.length_a   1.000
_cell.length_b   1.000
_cell.length_c   1.000
_cell.angle_alpha   90.00
_cell.angle_beta   90.00
_cell.angle_gamma   90.00
#
_symmetry.space_group_name_H-M   'P 1'
#
loop_
_entity.id
_entity.type
_entity.pdbx_description
1 polymer ?
#
loop_
_entity_poly.entity_id
_entity_poly.type
_entity_poly.pdbx_seq_one_letter_code
_entity_poly.pdbx_strand_id
1 'polypeptide(L)' 'AAALHRRDAIDAVDFCMDHLKSAAWFWKREKRGAEAGGGWHWIEPRADDYADLARWEKPRPV' A
#
# COMPACT_ATOMS: atom_id res chain seq x y z
N ALA A 1 5.06 11.86 9.33
CA ALA A 1 5.90 12.91 8.75
C ALA A 1 5.66 14.21 9.48
N ALA A 2 6.59 15.16 9.40
CA ALA A 2 6.44 16.51 9.96
C ALA A 2 6.97 17.53 8.95
N ALA A 3 6.29 18.68 8.84
CA ALA A 3 6.66 19.77 7.94
C ALA A 3 6.12 21.11 8.46
N LEU A 4 6.61 22.22 7.89
CA LEU A 4 6.17 23.58 8.23
C LEU A 4 4.70 23.82 7.90
N HIS A 5 4.20 23.19 6.83
CA HIS A 5 2.81 23.26 6.42
C HIS A 5 2.20 21.87 6.31
N ARG A 6 0.92 21.76 6.68
CA ARG A 6 0.20 20.47 6.73
C ARG A 6 0.21 19.71 5.41
N ARG A 7 0.24 20.42 4.27
CA ARG A 7 0.18 19.80 2.94
C ARG A 7 1.38 18.88 2.73
N ASP A 8 2.59 19.40 2.96
CA ASP A 8 3.82 18.62 2.77
C ASP A 8 3.89 17.40 3.71
N ALA A 9 3.37 17.53 4.94
CA ALA A 9 3.31 16.42 5.88
C ALA A 9 2.33 15.32 5.44
N ILE A 10 1.20 15.70 4.85
CA ILE A 10 0.21 14.75 4.31
C ILE A 10 0.77 14.07 3.07
N ASP A 11 1.31 14.84 2.11
CA ASP A 11 1.85 14.30 0.86
C ASP A 11 3.01 13.30 1.13
N ALA A 12 3.86 13.58 2.12
CA ALA A 12 4.91 12.66 2.54
C ALA A 12 4.39 11.38 3.18
N VAL A 13 3.30 11.45 3.96
CA VAL A 13 2.65 10.26 4.53
C VAL A 13 2.01 9.43 3.43
N ASP A 14 1.32 10.07 2.49
CA ASP A 14 0.67 9.39 1.35
C ASP A 14 1.71 8.65 0.50
N PHE A 15 2.83 9.31 0.17
CA PHE A 15 3.94 8.67 -0.56
C PHE A 15 4.47 7.43 0.18
N CYS A 16 4.76 7.57 1.48
CA CYS A 16 5.24 6.45 2.28
C CYS A 16 4.25 5.29 2.31
N MET A 17 2.95 5.57 2.42
CA MET A 17 1.92 4.54 2.50
C MET A 17 1.74 3.79 1.18
N ASP A 18 1.77 4.47 0.06
CA ASP A 18 1.65 3.81 -1.25
C ASP A 18 2.86 2.93 -1.55
N HIS A 19 4.06 3.41 -1.19
CA HIS A 19 5.28 2.63 -1.35
C HIS A 19 5.28 1.42 -0.40
N LEU A 20 4.89 1.60 0.86
CA LEU A 20 4.79 0.52 1.84
C LEU A 20 3.81 -0.56 1.40
N LYS A 21 2.63 -0.19 0.91
CA LYS A 21 1.60 -1.16 0.52
C LYS A 21 1.95 -1.95 -0.73
N SER A 22 2.76 -1.39 -1.62
CA SER A 22 2.92 -1.90 -2.98
C SER A 22 4.29 -2.49 -3.25
N ALA A 23 5.34 -2.02 -2.55
CA ALA A 23 6.72 -2.43 -2.77
C ALA A 23 7.33 -3.22 -1.60
N ALA A 24 6.72 -3.19 -0.41
CA ALA A 24 7.25 -3.91 0.74
C ALA A 24 6.86 -5.39 0.74
N TRP A 25 7.76 -6.25 1.23
CA TRP A 25 7.58 -7.70 1.24
C TRP A 25 6.86 -8.19 2.49
N PHE A 26 5.56 -7.90 2.56
CA PHE A 26 4.66 -8.42 3.59
C PHE A 26 3.50 -9.19 2.94
N TRP A 27 3.16 -10.35 3.50
CA TRP A 27 2.02 -11.14 3.03
C TRP A 27 1.02 -11.36 4.16
N LYS A 28 -0.24 -11.04 3.85
CA LYS A 28 -1.37 -11.32 4.73
C LYS A 28 -2.01 -12.64 4.31
N ARG A 29 -2.31 -13.49 5.28
CA ARG A 29 -3.15 -14.69 5.10
C ARG A 29 -4.44 -14.55 5.88
N GLU A 30 -5.51 -15.10 5.34
CA GLU A 30 -6.80 -15.21 6.01
C GLU A 30 -7.27 -16.66 6.04
N LYS A 31 -7.97 -17.02 7.11
CA LYS A 31 -8.61 -18.33 7.24
C LYS A 31 -10.04 -18.23 6.71
N ARG A 32 -10.35 -18.92 5.61
CA ARG A 32 -11.70 -18.93 5.03
C ARG A 32 -12.42 -20.22 5.46
N GLY A 33 -13.64 -20.06 5.98
CA GLY A 33 -14.43 -21.16 6.55
C GLY A 33 -14.16 -21.35 8.05
N ALA A 34 -15.21 -21.27 8.86
CA ALA A 34 -15.14 -21.49 10.31
C ALA A 34 -15.10 -22.98 10.70
N GLU A 35 -15.36 -23.86 9.73
CA GLU A 35 -15.56 -25.29 9.92
C GLU A 35 -14.26 -26.06 9.66
N ALA A 36 -14.20 -27.34 10.07
CA ALA A 36 -12.98 -28.13 10.12
C ALA A 36 -12.24 -28.32 8.77
N GLY A 37 -12.84 -27.92 7.64
CA GLY A 37 -12.24 -27.89 6.31
C GLY A 37 -11.79 -26.51 5.80
N GLY A 38 -11.88 -25.45 6.63
CA GLY A 38 -11.52 -24.09 6.24
C GLY A 38 -10.02 -23.91 5.98
N GLY A 39 -9.67 -23.52 4.76
CA GLY A 39 -8.29 -23.36 4.29
C GLY A 39 -7.66 -22.02 4.64
N TRP A 40 -6.33 -21.98 4.65
CA TRP A 40 -5.58 -20.72 4.65
C TRP A 40 -5.45 -20.20 3.23
N HIS A 41 -5.76 -18.93 3.02
CA HIS A 41 -5.62 -18.25 1.74
C HIS A 41 -4.68 -17.06 1.91
N TRP A 42 -3.72 -16.94 1.00
CA TRP A 42 -2.92 -15.72 0.88
C TRP A 42 -3.73 -14.65 0.17
N ILE A 43 -3.54 -13.40 0.58
CA ILE A 43 -4.17 -12.26 -0.05
C ILE A 43 -3.23 -11.76 -1.14
N GLU A 44 -3.74 -11.75 -2.37
CA GLU A 44 -3.03 -11.23 -3.53
C GLU A 44 -3.05 -9.70 -3.57
N PRO A 45 -1.99 -9.06 -4.11
CA PRO A 45 -1.99 -7.62 -4.41
C PRO A 45 -3.15 -7.24 -5.34
N ARG A 46 -3.68 -6.03 -5.20
CA ARG A 46 -4.74 -5.49 -6.05
C ARG A 46 -4.16 -4.63 -7.17
N ALA A 47 -4.92 -4.45 -8.24
CA ALA A 47 -4.54 -3.56 -9.34
C ALA A 47 -4.28 -2.11 -8.87
N ASP A 48 -5.06 -1.64 -7.89
CA ASP A 48 -4.94 -0.30 -7.33
C ASP A 48 -3.59 -0.06 -6.65
N ASP A 49 -2.99 -1.08 -6.03
CA ASP A 49 -1.69 -0.94 -5.36
C ASP A 49 -0.59 -0.55 -6.39
N TYR A 50 -0.65 -1.08 -7.61
CA TYR A 50 0.25 -0.68 -8.70
C TYR A 50 -0.04 0.73 -9.22
N ALA A 51 -1.31 1.12 -9.31
CA ALA A 51 -1.69 2.46 -9.77
C ALA A 51 -1.26 3.55 -8.77
N ASP A 52 -1.41 3.29 -7.47
CA ASP A 52 -0.96 4.18 -6.39
C ASP A 52 0.55 4.38 -6.41
N LEU A 53 1.33 3.32 -6.68
CA LEU A 53 2.78 3.43 -6.85
C LEU A 53 3.14 4.27 -8.09
N ALA A 54 2.48 4.04 -9.23
CA ALA A 54 2.73 4.74 -10.49
C ALA A 54 2.40 6.25 -10.42
N ARG A 55 1.54 6.69 -9.49
CA ARG A 55 1.23 8.11 -9.25
C ARG A 55 2.48 8.96 -9.01
N TRP A 56 3.50 8.36 -8.38
CA TRP A 56 4.72 9.04 -7.95
C TRP A 56 5.86 8.98 -8.97
N GLU A 57 5.70 8.25 -10.08
CA GLU A 57 6.73 8.13 -11.12
C GLU A 57 6.84 9.36 -12.03
N LYS A 58 5.93 10.34 -11.90
CA LYS A 58 5.98 11.55 -12.71
C LYS A 58 7.11 12.47 -12.23
N PRO A 59 8.06 12.85 -13.10
CA PRO A 59 9.08 13.81 -12.72
C PRO A 59 8.40 15.12 -12.36
N ARG A 60 8.78 15.69 -11.22
CA ARG A 60 8.39 17.05 -10.83
C ARG A 60 8.92 17.98 -11.92
N PRO A 61 8.09 18.80 -12.59
CA PRO A 61 8.61 19.79 -13.52
C PRO A 61 9.57 20.71 -12.75
N VAL A 62 10.76 20.90 -13.33
CA VAL A 62 11.81 21.78 -12.79
C VAL A 62 11.40 23.23 -12.82
#